data_AF-A0A194SC68-F1
#
_entry.id   AF-A0A194SC68-F1
#
_cell.length_a   1.000
_cell.length_b   1.000
_cell.length_c   1.000
_cell.angle_alpha   90.00
_cell.angle_beta   90.00
_cell.angle_gamma   90.00
#
_symmetry.space_group_name_H-M   'P 1'
#
loop_
_entity.id
_entity.type
_entity.pdbx_description
1 polymer ?
#
loop_
_entity_poly.entity_id
_entity_poly.type
_entity_poly.pdbx_seq_one_letter_code
_entity_poly.pdbx_strand_id
1 'polypeptide(L)' 'MASAPSSSPERACAHCHKDLEPAVKLLTCSACKSVFYCSPDDQKLDWKRHKPACLSRRHTEPYIAHIDYDRSSTDHSP' A
#
# COMPACT_ATOMS: atom_id res chain seq x y z
N MET A 1 -16.90 26.96 -20.36
CA MET A 1 -16.65 26.49 -18.98
C MET A 1 -16.71 24.97 -19.02
N ALA A 2 -15.57 24.30 -19.18
CA ALA A 2 -15.54 22.83 -19.21
C ALA A 2 -15.22 22.33 -17.81
N SER A 3 -16.21 21.75 -17.14
CA SER A 3 -16.04 21.10 -15.84
C SER A 3 -15.05 19.95 -15.98
N ALA A 4 -13.93 20.02 -15.26
CA ALA A 4 -13.01 18.90 -15.14
C ALA A 4 -13.76 17.71 -14.52
N PRO A 5 -13.63 16.48 -15.05
CA PRO A 5 -14.07 15.32 -14.30
C PRO A 5 -13.19 15.23 -13.05
N SER A 6 -13.79 15.48 -11.88
CA SER A 6 -13.24 15.14 -10.58
C SER A 6 -13.16 13.61 -10.46
N SER A 7 -12.34 13.01 -11.31
CA SER A 7 -12.04 11.60 -11.32
C SER A 7 -10.94 11.42 -10.29
N SER A 8 -11.33 11.14 -9.05
CA SER A 8 -10.38 10.54 -8.10
C SER A 8 -10.25 9.07 -8.54
N PRO A 9 -9.16 8.65 -9.19
CA PRO A 9 -8.93 7.24 -9.57
C PRO A 9 -8.65 6.35 -8.34
N GLU A 10 -8.86 6.86 -7.13
CA GLU A 10 -8.29 6.34 -5.90
C GLU A 10 -8.96 5.04 -5.44
N ARG A 11 -10.07 4.65 -6.06
CA ARG A 11 -10.93 3.55 -5.63
C ARG A 11 -11.43 2.78 -6.84
N ALA A 12 -10.54 2.04 -7.51
CA ALA A 12 -10.91 1.05 -8.53
C ALA A 12 -10.73 -0.38 -8.02
N CYS A 13 -11.56 -1.30 -8.49
CA CYS A 13 -11.43 -2.72 -8.13
C CYS A 13 -10.22 -3.34 -8.81
N ALA A 14 -9.33 -3.98 -8.07
CA ALA A 14 -8.12 -4.61 -8.63
C ALA A 14 -8.41 -5.85 -9.50
N HIS A 15 -9.64 -6.40 -9.47
CA HIS A 15 -10.03 -7.52 -10.31
C HIS A 15 -10.81 -7.09 -11.57
N CYS A 16 -11.89 -6.33 -11.40
CA CYS A 16 -12.81 -5.98 -12.48
C CYS A 16 -12.59 -4.58 -13.07
N HIS A 17 -11.68 -3.79 -12.48
CA HIS A 17 -11.24 -2.46 -12.93
C HIS A 17 -12.36 -1.43 -13.08
N LYS A 18 -13.55 -1.71 -12.53
CA LYS A 18 -14.63 -0.74 -12.50
C LYS A 18 -14.31 0.34 -11.49
N ASP A 19 -14.59 1.58 -11.86
CA ASP A 19 -14.67 2.69 -10.93
C ASP A 19 -15.64 2.29 -9.83
N LEU A 20 -15.16 2.33 -8.59
CA LEU A 20 -16.00 2.01 -7.46
C LEU A 20 -16.72 3.28 -7.03
N GLU A 21 -18.04 3.26 -7.17
CA GLU A 21 -18.90 4.37 -6.76
C GLU A 21 -18.60 4.79 -5.31
N PRO A 22 -18.55 6.11 -5.02
CA PRO A 22 -18.16 6.61 -3.70
C PRO A 22 -19.08 6.13 -2.56
N ALA A 23 -20.32 5.76 -2.89
CA ALA A 23 -21.33 5.25 -1.96
C ALA A 23 -21.15 3.76 -1.58
N VAL A 24 -20.29 3.01 -2.27
CA VAL A 24 -20.09 1.57 -1.99
C VAL A 24 -19.05 1.37 -0.88
N LYS A 25 -19.40 0.60 0.15
CA LYS A 25 -18.45 0.15 1.18
C LYS A 25 -17.44 -0.80 0.54
N LEU A 26 -16.18 -0.37 0.47
CA LEU A 26 -15.12 -1.14 -0.18
C LEU A 26 -14.51 -2.17 0.74
N LEU A 27 -14.09 -3.27 0.12
CA LEU A 27 -13.25 -4.25 0.77
C LEU A 27 -11.80 -3.96 0.42
N THR A 28 -11.07 -3.43 1.38
CA THR A 28 -9.62 -3.29 1.26
C THR A 28 -8.97 -4.60 1.68
N CYS A 29 -7.89 -5.00 1.01
CA CYS A 29 -7.10 -6.14 1.48
C CYS A 29 -6.61 -5.88 2.91
N SER A 30 -7.06 -6.67 3.88
CA SER A 30 -6.77 -6.47 5.30
C SER A 30 -5.28 -6.52 5.64
N ALA A 31 -4.50 -7.22 4.83
CA ALA A 31 -3.09 -7.45 5.12
C ALA A 31 -2.15 -6.37 4.58
N CYS A 32 -2.37 -5.88 3.36
CA CYS A 32 -1.53 -4.84 2.76
C CYS A 32 -2.20 -3.48 2.67
N LYS A 33 -3.53 -3.41 2.86
CA LYS A 33 -4.36 -2.19 2.79
C LYS A 33 -4.18 -1.34 1.52
N SER A 34 -3.68 -1.94 0.45
CA SER A 34 -3.16 -1.23 -0.73
C SER A 34 -4.00 -1.38 -1.99
N VAL A 35 -4.99 -2.28 -1.97
CA VAL A 35 -5.86 -2.57 -3.11
C VAL A 35 -7.30 -2.70 -2.61
N PHE A 36 -8.24 -2.34 -3.47
CA PHE A 36 -9.67 -2.38 -3.19
C PHE A 36 -10.38 -3.42 -4.07
N TYR A 37 -11.44 -3.98 -3.53
CA TYR A 37 -12.29 -4.96 -4.19
C TYR A 37 -13.76 -4.60 -3.98
N CYS A 38 -14.58 -4.92 -4.99
CA CYS A 38 -16.04 -4.84 -4.87
C CYS A 38 -16.56 -5.89 -3.86
N SER A 39 -15.95 -7.08 -3.87
CA SER A 39 -16.45 -8.29 -3.22
C SER A 39 -15.31 -9.18 -2.73
N PRO A 40 -15.55 -10.07 -1.73
CA PRO A 40 -14.54 -11.05 -1.32
C PRO A 40 -14.21 -12.07 -2.42
N ASP A 41 -15.13 -12.29 -3.37
CA ASP A 41 -14.89 -13.15 -4.53
C ASP A 41 -13.86 -12.54 -5.49
N ASP A 42 -13.96 -11.24 -5.78
CA ASP A 42 -12.96 -10.52 -6.58
C ASP A 42 -11.57 -10.58 -5.93
N GLN A 43 -11.49 -10.48 -4.60
CA GLN A 43 -10.24 -10.65 -3.87
C GLN A 43 -9.64 -12.06 -4.05
N LYS A 44 -10.47 -13.11 -3.97
CA LYS A 44 -10.02 -14.50 -4.14
C LYS A 44 -9.57 -14.78 -5.57
N LEU A 45 -10.27 -14.24 -6.56
CA LEU A 45 -9.91 -14.38 -7.98
C LEU A 45 -8.59 -13.66 -8.29
N ASP A 46 -8.42 -12.44 -7.77
CA ASP A 46 -7.18 -11.68 -7.94
C ASP A 46 -6.02 -12.22 -7.08
N TRP A 47 -6.28 -13.05 -6.05
CA TRP A 47 -5.27 -13.52 -5.10
C TRP A 47 -4.03 -14.11 -5.75
N LYS A 48 -4.18 -14.91 -6.82
CA LYS A 48 -3.02 -15.50 -7.54
C LYS A 48 -2.05 -14.45 -8.05
N ARG A 49 -2.56 -13.30 -8.50
CA ARG A 49 -1.80 -12.16 -9.02
C ARG A 49 -1.42 -11.18 -7.91
N HIS A 50 -2.31 -10.95 -6.95
CA HIS A 50 -2.10 -10.04 -5.83
C HIS A 50 -1.09 -10.55 -4.80
N LYS A 51 -1.07 -11.86 -4.51
CA LYS A 51 -0.26 -12.48 -3.46
C LYS A 51 1.21 -12.00 -3.42
N PRO A 52 2.00 -12.01 -4.52
CA PRO A 52 3.39 -11.56 -4.46
C PRO A 52 3.49 -10.10 -3.99
N ALA A 53 2.72 -9.19 -4.59
CA ALA A 53 2.70 -7.78 -4.21
C ALA A 53 2.15 -7.54 -2.79
N CYS A 54 1.16 -8.35 -2.38
CA CYS A 54 0.60 -8.34 -1.03
C CYS A 54 1.67 -8.63 0.00
N LEU A 55 2.49 -9.66 -0.23
CA LEU A 55 3.56 -10.06 0.68
C LEU A 55 4.64 -8.98 0.78
N SER A 56 5.09 -8.39 -0.35
CA SER A 56 6.08 -7.31 -0.31
C SER A 56 5.61 -6.08 0.47
N ARG A 57 4.31 -5.75 0.40
CA ARG A 57 3.72 -4.62 1.13
C ARG A 57 3.37 -4.91 2.59
N ARG A 58 3.41 -6.18 3.01
CA ARG A 58 3.23 -6.57 4.42
C ARG A 58 4.46 -6.30 5.28
N HIS A 59 5.56 -5.83 4.67
CA HIS A 59 6.79 -5.55 5.39
C HIS A 59 6.71 -4.18 6.06
N THR A 60 6.51 -4.25 7.37
CA THR A 60 7.01 -3.30 8.37
C THR A 60 8.45 -2.90 8.07
N GLU A 61 8.72 -1.61 8.27
CA GLU A 61 10.01 -0.92 8.37
C GLU A 61 11.25 -1.79 8.15
N PRO A 62 12.17 -1.43 7.22
CA PRO A 62 13.48 -2.06 7.20
C PRO A 62 14.06 -1.87 8.60
N TYR A 63 14.40 -2.98 9.26
CA TYR A 63 15.11 -2.95 10.53
C TYR A 63 16.43 -2.20 10.28
N ILE A 64 16.43 -0.89 10.56
CA ILE A 64 17.64 -0.10 10.62
C ILE A 64 18.36 -0.59 11.86
N ALA A 65 19.24 -1.58 11.69
CA ALA A 65 20.32 -1.78 12.63
C ALA A 65 21.11 -0.47 12.60
N HIS A 66 20.93 0.36 13.63
CA HIS A 66 21.82 1.48 13.89
C HIS A 66 23.21 0.90 14.00
N ILE A 67 23.99 1.00 12.92
CA ILE A 67 25.39 0.64 12.95
C ILE A 67 26.03 1.74 13.79
N ASP A 68 26.31 1.43 15.06
CA ASP A 68 27.19 2.24 15.90
C ASP A 68 28.60 2.20 15.31
N TYR A 69 28.80 2.95 14.23
CA TYR A 69 30.11 3.22 13.65
C TYR A 69 30.81 4.20 14.59
N ASP A 70 31.41 3.60 15.62
CA ASP A 70 32.49 4.08 16.47
C ASP A 70 32.62 5.62 16.61
N ARG A 71 32.03 6.15 17.69
CA ARG A 71 32.33 7.48 18.21
C ARG A 71 33.65 7.45 19.02
N SER A 72 34.76 7.08 18.39
CA SER A 72 36.10 7.55 18.82
C SER A 72 36.34 8.91 18.16
N SER A 73 36.73 10.01 18.82
CA SER A 73 37.38 10.22 20.09
C SER A 73 37.00 11.61 20.60
N THR A 74 36.85 11.75 21.91
CA THR A 74 36.98 13.04 22.61
C THR A 74 38.32 13.68 22.27
N ASP A 75 38.30 14.82 21.59
CA ASP A 75 39.44 15.72 21.46
C ASP A 75 39.72 16.36 22.83
N HIS A 76 40.79 15.90 23.49
CA HIS A 76 41.41 16.64 24.58
C HIS A 76 42.30 17.71 23.94
N SER A 77 41.80 18.93 23.86
CA SER A 77 42.59 20.11 23.47
C SER A 77 43.42 20.59 24.68
N PRO A 78 44.70 20.97 24.51
CA PRO A 78 45.58 21.41 25.59
C PRO A 78 45.23 22.79 26.15
#